data_AF-A0A6M0IJ77-F1
#
_entry.id   AF-A0A6M0IJ77-F1
#
_cell.length_a   1.000
_cell.length_b   1.000
_cell.length_c   1.000
_cell.angle_alpha   90.00
_cell.angle_beta   90.00
_cell.angle_gamma   90.00
#
_symmetry.space_group_name_H-M   'P 1'
#
loop_
_entity.id
_entity.type
_entity.pdbx_description
1 polymer ?
#
loop_
_entity_poly.entity_id
_entity_poly.type
_entity_poly.pdbx_seq_one_letter_code
_entity_poly.pdbx_strand_id
1 'polypeptide(L)' 'MTNHAERSTHEIDPNLDPTALVEKHLNEWLQLLDHLRDNHAPTDQLRYCRNQVTRLQLDLFKLRDV' A
#
# COMPACT_ATOMS: atom_id res chain seq x y z
N MET A 1 15.50 30.37 -5.97
CA MET A 1 14.69 29.51 -6.87
C MET A 1 14.97 28.07 -6.49
N THR A 2 14.15 27.51 -5.60
CA THR A 2 14.30 26.17 -5.04
C THR A 2 13.63 25.16 -5.94
N ASN A 3 14.42 24.45 -6.75
CA ASN A 3 13.98 23.24 -7.43
C ASN A 3 14.52 22.05 -6.64
N HIS A 4 13.77 21.61 -5.63
CA HIS A 4 13.96 20.29 -5.04
C HIS A 4 12.82 19.42 -5.56
N ALA A 5 13.09 18.75 -6.67
CA ALA A 5 12.27 17.64 -7.12
C ALA A 5 12.45 16.55 -6.05
N GLU A 6 11.49 16.48 -5.13
CA GLU A 6 11.32 15.38 -4.19
C GLU A 6 10.99 14.12 -5.00
N ARG A 7 12.01 13.53 -5.63
CA ARG A 7 12.03 12.09 -5.87
C ARG A 7 12.04 11.48 -4.48
N SER A 8 10.86 11.18 -3.93
CA SER A 8 10.72 10.24 -2.83
C SER A 8 11.12 8.86 -3.35
N THR A 9 12.43 8.64 -3.51
CA THR A 9 12.99 7.31 -3.42
C THR A 9 12.53 6.79 -2.07
N HIS A 10 11.62 5.81 -2.10
CA HIS A 10 11.28 5.01 -0.95
C HIS A 10 12.57 4.35 -0.46
N GLU A 11 13.30 5.06 0.39
CA GLU A 11 14.33 4.48 1.23
C GLU A 11 13.59 3.51 2.13
N ILE A 12 13.64 2.23 1.78
CA ILE A 12 13.17 1.15 2.63
C ILE A 12 14.10 1.19 3.82
N ASP A 13 13.66 1.80 4.91
CA ASP A 13 14.41 1.83 6.16
C ASP A 13 14.68 0.37 6.56
N PRO A 14 15.95 -0.06 6.63
CA PRO A 14 16.29 -1.46 6.88
C PRO A 14 15.96 -1.90 8.31
N ASN A 15 15.56 -0.97 9.19
CA ASN A 15 15.06 -1.25 10.54
C ASN A 15 13.54 -1.14 10.64
N LEU A 16 12.82 -0.95 9.53
CA LEU A 16 11.36 -0.86 9.58
C LEU A 16 10.80 -2.22 9.97
N ASP A 17 10.05 -2.24 11.08
CA ASP A 17 9.33 -3.40 11.54
C ASP A 17 8.49 -3.98 10.39
N PRO A 18 8.58 -5.30 10.10
CA PRO A 18 7.89 -5.89 8.97
C PRO A 18 6.37 -5.73 9.08
N THR A 19 5.80 -5.68 10.29
CA THR A 19 4.38 -5.39 10.49
C THR A 19 4.08 -3.96 10.06
N ALA A 20 4.86 -2.98 10.54
CA ALA A 20 4.70 -1.58 10.16
C ALA A 20 4.83 -1.34 8.65
N LEU A 21 5.73 -2.07 7.97
CA LEU A 21 5.84 -2.02 6.51
C LEU A 21 4.56 -2.54 5.83
N VAL A 22 4.05 -3.71 6.23
CA VAL A 22 2.84 -4.27 5.63
C VAL A 22 1.62 -3.39 5.93
N GLU A 23 1.53 -2.78 7.12
CA GLU A 23 0.47 -1.82 7.47
C GLU A 23 0.51 -0.58 6.59
N LYS A 24 1.70 -0.01 6.36
CA LYS A 24 1.89 1.13 5.45
C LYS A 24 1.41 0.78 4.05
N HIS A 25 1.88 -0.34 3.50
CA HIS A 25 1.48 -0.79 2.17
C HIS A 25 -0.03 -1.06 2.09
N LEU A 26 -0.62 -1.65 3.13
CA LEU A 26 -2.07 -1.88 3.16
C LEU A 26 -2.85 -0.57 3.07
N ASN A 27 -2.41 0.47 3.80
CA ASN A 27 -3.04 1.79 3.75
C ASN A 27 -2.94 2.41 2.34
N GLU A 28 -1.77 2.34 1.70
CA GLU A 28 -1.59 2.82 0.32
C GLU A 28 -2.53 2.13 -0.68
N TRP A 29 -2.71 0.81 -0.55
CA TRP A 29 -3.64 0.05 -1.38
C TRP A 29 -5.11 0.38 -1.11
N LEU A 30 -5.48 0.67 0.15
CA LEU A 30 -6.83 1.12 0.50
C LEU A 30 -7.12 2.51 -0.10
N GLN A 31 -6.18 3.45 0.03
CA GLN A 31 -6.30 4.78 -0.56
C GLN A 31 -6.41 4.70 -2.09
N LEU A 32 -5.62 3.84 -2.73
CA LEU A 32 -5.71 3.60 -4.16
C LEU A 32 -7.08 3.00 -4.54
N LEU A 33 -7.62 2.08 -3.74
CA LEU A 33 -8.94 1.50 -4.00
C LEU A 33 -10.03 2.55 -3.97
N ASP A 34 -10.04 3.42 -2.96
CA ASP A 34 -11.02 4.51 -2.86
C ASP A 34 -10.86 5.50 -4.02
N HIS A 35 -9.63 5.90 -4.35
CA HIS A 35 -9.37 6.76 -5.51
C HIS A 35 -9.86 6.14 -6.83
N LEU A 36 -9.62 4.85 -7.05
CA LEU A 36 -10.08 4.16 -8.26
C LEU A 36 -11.61 4.05 -8.30
N ARG A 37 -12.28 3.89 -7.15
CA ARG A 37 -13.75 3.87 -7.08
C ARG A 37 -14.33 5.24 -7.42
N ASP A 38 -13.75 6.30 -6.87
CA ASP A 38 -14.20 7.68 -7.12
C ASP A 38 -14.01 8.10 -8.58
N ASN A 39 -12.96 7.59 -9.24
CA ASN A 39 -12.70 7.85 -10.66
C ASN A 39 -13.36 6.84 -11.61
N HIS A 40 -14.25 5.98 -11.12
CA HIS A 40 -14.93 4.96 -11.93
C HIS A 40 -13.97 4.08 -12.76
N ALA A 41 -12.85 3.68 -12.14
CA ALA A 41 -11.86 2.84 -12.79
C ALA A 41 -12.45 1.50 -13.26
N PRO A 42 -11.87 0.87 -14.29
CA PRO A 42 -12.29 -0.44 -14.77
C PRO A 42 -12.33 -1.51 -13.67
N THR A 43 -13.32 -2.42 -13.75
CA THR A 43 -13.54 -3.50 -12.79
C THR A 43 -12.31 -4.35 -12.53
N ASP A 44 -11.48 -4.61 -13.56
CA ASP A 44 -10.26 -5.40 -13.41
C ASP A 44 -9.22 -4.72 -12.50
N GLN A 45 -9.10 -3.39 -12.56
CA GLN A 45 -8.20 -2.63 -11.68
C GLN A 45 -8.70 -2.66 -10.24
N LEU A 46 -10.02 -2.49 -10.03
CA LEU A 46 -10.63 -2.62 -8.71
C LEU A 46 -10.47 -4.03 -8.13
N ARG A 47 -10.62 -5.07 -8.95
CA ARG A 47 -10.41 -6.46 -8.55
C ARG A 47 -8.95 -6.71 -8.16
N TYR A 48 -8.01 -6.23 -8.96
CA TYR A 48 -6.59 -6.36 -8.66
C TYR A 48 -6.24 -5.67 -7.33
N CYS A 49 -6.71 -4.44 -7.14
CA CYS A 49 -6.51 -3.66 -5.92
C CYS A 49 -7.05 -4.40 -4.68
N ARG A 50 -8.28 -4.93 -4.76
CA ARG A 50 -8.88 -5.77 -3.70
C ARG A 50 -8.06 -7.01 -3.39
N ASN A 51 -7.51 -7.69 -4.40
CA ASN A 51 -6.67 -8.86 -4.20
C ASN A 51 -5.37 -8.52 -3.45
N GLN A 52 -4.77 -7.36 -3.73
CA GLN A 52 -3.58 -6.90 -2.98
C GLN A 52 -3.92 -6.58 -1.53
N VAL A 53 -5.04 -5.90 -1.28
CA VAL A 53 -5.55 -5.62 0.08
C VAL A 53 -5.73 -6.93 0.86
N THR A 54 -6.42 -7.92 0.29
CA THR A 54 -6.61 -9.23 0.95
C THR A 54 -5.28 -9.93 1.24
N ARG A 55 -4.32 -9.90 0.31
CA ARG A 55 -3.00 -10.49 0.52
C ARG A 55 -2.28 -9.85 1.70
N LEU A 56 -2.25 -8.51 1.76
CA LEU A 56 -1.57 -7.77 2.82
C LEU A 56 -2.25 -7.96 4.18
N GLN A 57 -3.57 -8.07 4.23
CA GLN A 57 -4.30 -8.40 5.46
C GLN A 57 -3.93 -9.80 5.98
N LEU A 58 -3.76 -10.78 5.09
CA LEU A 58 -3.29 -12.11 5.46
C LEU A 58 -1.84 -12.10 5.95
N ASP A 59 -0.98 -11.30 5.32
CA ASP A 59 0.42 -11.16 5.74
C ASP A 59 0.51 -10.49 7.12
N LEU A 60 -0.29 -9.46 7.40
CA LEU A 60 -0.40 -8.84 8.73
C LEU A 60 -0.89 -9.81 9.79
N PHE A 61 -1.90 -10.62 9.45
CA PHE A 61 -2.42 -11.63 10.37
C PHE A 61 -1.31 -12.61 10.77
N LYS A 62 -0.53 -13.11 9.81
CA LYS A 62 0.59 -14.02 10.07
C LYS A 62 1.71 -13.38 10.86
N LEU A 63 2.03 -12.12 10.61
CA LEU A 63 3.08 -11.40 11.35
C LEU A 63 2.69 -11.14 12.81
N ARG A 64 1.40 -10.95 13.09
CA ARG A 64 0.88 -10.72 14.45
C ARG A 64 0.64 -12.01 15.26
N ASP A 65 0.64 -13.16 14.61
CA ASP A 65 0.47 -14.47 15.25
C ASP A 65 1.81 -15.04 15.80
N VAL A 66 2.92 -14.34 15.55
CA VAL A 66 4.29 -14.67 16.03
C VAL A 66 4.59 -14.07 17.39
#